data_AF-A0A268AAL2-F1
#
_entry.id   AF-A0A268AAL2-F1
#
_cell.length_a   1.000
_cell.length_b   1.000
_cell.length_c   1.000
_cell.angle_alpha   90.00
_cell.angle_beta   90.00
_cell.angle_gamma   90.00
#
_symmetry.space_group_name_H-M   'P 1'
#
loop_
_entity.id
_entity.type
_entity.pdbx_description
1 polymer ?
#
loop_
_entity_poly.entity_id
_entity_poly.type
_entity_poly.pdbx_seq_one_letter_code
_entity_poly.pdbx_strand_id
1 'polypeptide(L)'
;MKPYRQNRSRAYYWHHRRRVIQRKTKIAEHNGWHVRHTGYFAKGKVHCSCWMCTQKTNRDGLPHSQVIQWDRMNRQLGNYLNDQEI
;
A
#
# COMPACT_ATOMS: atom_id res chain seq x y z
N MET A 1 -6.27 -13.61 -17.33
CA MET A 1 -5.42 -12.46 -17.73
C MET A 1 -6.10 -11.18 -17.22
N LYS A 2 -5.45 -10.33 -16.42
CA LYS A 2 -6.07 -9.06 -15.96
C LYS A 2 -6.32 -8.19 -17.20
N PRO A 3 -7.53 -7.62 -17.39
CA PRO A 3 -7.85 -6.88 -18.61
C PRO A 3 -6.87 -5.72 -18.80
N TYR A 4 -6.34 -5.62 -20.00
CA TYR A 4 -5.47 -4.53 -20.45
C TYR A 4 -6.21 -3.20 -20.23
N ARG A 5 -5.67 -2.35 -19.34
CA ARG A 5 -6.29 -1.10 -18.91
C ARG A 5 -6.34 -0.09 -20.07
N GLN A 6 -7.37 -0.12 -20.90
CA GLN A 6 -7.56 0.83 -21.99
C GLN A 6 -8.07 2.22 -21.52
N ASN A 7 -8.56 2.39 -20.29
CA ASN A 7 -9.23 3.63 -19.85
C ASN A 7 -8.38 4.56 -18.95
N ARG A 8 -7.05 4.59 -19.10
CA ARG A 8 -6.21 5.50 -18.31
C ARG A 8 -5.13 6.15 -19.18
N SER A 9 -5.28 7.44 -19.44
CA SER A 9 -4.32 8.23 -20.20
C SER A 9 -2.97 8.29 -19.49
N ARG A 10 -1.90 8.56 -20.26
CA ARG A 10 -0.56 8.82 -19.72
C ARG A 10 -0.58 9.96 -18.69
N ALA A 11 -1.41 10.98 -18.92
CA ALA A 11 -1.65 12.08 -18.00
C ALA A 11 -2.19 11.61 -16.64
N TYR A 12 -3.13 10.65 -16.62
CA TYR A 12 -3.63 10.07 -15.37
C TYR A 12 -2.50 9.42 -14.55
N TYR A 13 -1.63 8.64 -15.19
CA TYR A 13 -0.51 7.99 -14.52
C TYR A 13 0.51 9.00 -13.97
N TRP A 14 0.78 10.08 -14.70
CA TRP A 14 1.64 11.17 -14.24
C TRP A 14 1.05 11.89 -13.04
N HIS A 15 -0.23 12.28 -13.11
CA HIS A 15 -0.94 12.91 -12.00
C HIS A 15 -0.95 12.00 -10.77
N HIS A 16 -1.27 10.72 -10.94
CA HIS A 16 -1.27 9.74 -9.86
C HIS A 16 0.11 9.59 -9.23
N ARG A 17 1.16 9.46 -10.05
CA ARG A 17 2.54 9.36 -9.56
C ARG A 17 2.96 10.60 -8.78
N ARG A 18 2.66 11.80 -9.29
CA ARG A 18 2.96 13.08 -8.64
C ARG A 18 2.26 13.20 -7.28
N ARG A 19 0.96 12.88 -7.23
CA ARG A 19 0.17 12.87 -5.99
C ARG A 19 0.75 11.93 -4.93
N VAL A 20 1.13 10.72 -5.32
CA VAL A 20 1.73 9.73 -4.41
C VAL A 20 3.09 10.21 -3.88
N ILE A 21 3.95 10.75 -4.74
CA ILE A 21 5.25 11.30 -4.35
C ILE A 21 5.07 12.44 -3.35
N GLN A 22 4.22 13.42 -3.67
CA GLN A 22 3.95 14.57 -2.80
C GLN A 22 3.44 14.15 -1.42
N ARG A 23 2.49 13.20 -1.38
CA ARG A 23 2.01 12.67 -0.09
C ARG A 23 3.14 12.05 0.73
N LYS A 24 4.00 11.23 0.12
CA LYS A 24 5.10 10.57 0.81
C LYS A 24 6.17 11.55 1.28
N THR A 25 6.48 12.57 0.48
CA THR A 25 7.38 13.67 0.87
C THR A 25 6.87 14.40 2.10
N LYS A 26 5.58 14.78 2.12
CA LYS A 26 4.96 15.43 3.30
C LYS A 26 5.04 14.57 4.56
N ILE A 27 4.82 13.26 4.43
CA ILE A 27 4.95 12.32 5.56
C ILE A 27 6.41 12.29 6.04
N ALA A 28 7.39 12.22 5.14
CA ALA A 28 8.79 12.21 5.51
C ALA A 28 9.19 13.50 6.24
N GLU A 29 8.84 14.66 5.68
CA GLU A 29 9.08 15.98 6.30
C GLU A 29 8.48 16.06 7.70
N HIS A 30 7.23 15.61 7.88
CA HIS A 30 6.56 15.61 9.18
C HIS A 30 7.28 14.72 10.21
N ASN A 31 7.93 13.64 9.78
CA ASN A 31 8.72 12.75 10.64
C ASN A 31 10.20 13.18 10.75
N GLY A 32 10.57 14.38 10.28
CA GLY A 32 11.95 14.88 10.31
C GLY A 32 12.89 14.21 9.29
N TRP A 33 12.35 13.44 8.34
CA TRP A 33 13.14 12.79 7.29
C TRP A 33 13.30 13.71 6.08
N HIS A 34 14.55 14.10 5.81
CA HIS A 34 14.88 14.90 4.64
C HIS A 34 15.02 14.03 3.38
N VAL A 35 14.28 14.39 2.34
CA VAL A 35 14.25 13.65 1.07
C VAL A 35 15.28 14.25 0.11
N ARG A 36 16.35 13.51 -0.21
CA ARG A 36 17.46 14.01 -1.04
C ARG A 36 17.06 14.41 -2.47
N HIS A 37 16.00 13.82 -3.03
CA HIS A 37 15.47 14.17 -4.36
C HIS A 37 14.00 13.80 -4.51
N THR A 38 13.25 14.53 -5.34
CA THR A 38 11.79 14.41 -5.52
C THR A 38 11.34 13.01 -5.97
N GLY A 39 12.22 12.24 -6.62
CA GLY A 39 11.96 10.87 -7.08
C GLY A 39 12.17 9.76 -6.05
N TYR A 40 12.70 10.07 -4.85
CA TYR A 40 13.12 9.07 -3.86
C TYR A 40 11.98 8.10 -3.48
N PHE A 41 10.76 8.63 -3.40
CA PHE A 41 9.56 7.88 -3.07
C PHE A 41 8.76 7.34 -4.26
N ALA A 42 9.30 7.47 -5.48
CA ALA A 42 8.67 6.94 -6.69
C ALA A 42 8.74 5.41 -6.77
N LYS A 43 9.82 4.80 -6.26
CA LYS A 43 10.04 3.34 -6.27
C LYS A 43 9.78 2.66 -4.91
N GLY A 44 10.03 3.35 -3.79
CA GLY A 44 9.84 2.77 -2.45
C GLY A 44 8.41 2.93 -1.91
N LYS A 45 7.84 1.87 -1.33
CA LYS A 45 6.68 1.99 -0.43
C LYS A 45 7.19 2.59 0.89
N VAL A 46 6.59 3.70 1.33
CA VAL A 46 6.80 4.17 2.71
C VAL A 46 5.93 3.29 3.58
N HIS A 47 6.49 2.20 4.09
CA HIS A 47 5.88 1.38 5.12
C HIS A 47 6.16 1.99 6.49
N CYS A 48 5.84 3.27 6.69
CA CYS A 48 5.81 3.76 8.06
C CYS A 48 4.53 3.24 8.69
N SER A 49 4.65 2.53 9.80
CA SER A 49 3.56 2.26 10.75
C SER A 49 3.06 3.55 11.44
N CYS A 50 3.48 4.71 10.94
CA CYS A 50 3.11 6.03 11.38
C CYS A 50 1.59 6.22 11.36
N TRP A 51 1.07 7.00 12.31
CA TRP A 51 -0.36 7.27 12.48
C TRP A 51 -1.04 7.75 11.19
N MET A 52 -0.33 8.48 10.31
CA MET A 52 -0.83 8.96 9.02
C MET A 52 -1.03 7.84 7.97
N CYS A 53 -0.19 6.81 7.99
CA CYS A 53 -0.32 5.64 7.11
C CYS A 53 -1.33 4.65 7.69
N THR A 54 -1.30 4.46 9.01
CA THR A 54 -2.25 3.62 9.73
C THR A 54 -3.66 4.18 9.67
N GLN A 55 -3.84 5.50 9.68
CA GLN A 55 -5.14 6.15 9.45
C GLN A 55 -5.76 5.75 8.11
N LYS A 56 -4.95 5.55 7.06
CA LYS A 56 -5.49 5.16 5.75
C LYS A 56 -6.11 3.77 5.81
N THR A 57 -5.40 2.80 6.41
CA THR A 57 -5.91 1.43 6.57
C THR A 57 -7.06 1.35 7.58
N ASN A 58 -7.02 2.17 8.63
CA ASN A 58 -8.05 2.14 9.67
C ASN A 58 -9.32 2.91 9.27
N ARG A 59 -9.20 4.00 8.49
CA ARG A 59 -10.32 4.83 8.06
C ARG A 59 -10.94 4.35 6.75
N ASP A 60 -10.10 4.02 5.75
CA ASP A 60 -10.57 3.64 4.41
C ASP A 60 -10.66 2.10 4.25
N GLY A 61 -10.25 1.34 5.28
CA GLY A 61 -10.17 -0.11 5.24
C GLY A 61 -8.92 -0.64 4.53
N LEU A 62 -8.72 -1.96 4.63
CA LEU A 62 -7.63 -2.65 3.93
C LEU A 62 -7.88 -2.59 2.41
N PRO A 63 -6.85 -2.32 1.58
CA PRO A 63 -6.95 -2.52 0.15
C PRO A 63 -7.43 -3.94 -0.18
N HIS A 64 -8.28 -4.08 -1.19
CA HIS A 64 -8.83 -5.38 -1.62
C HIS A 64 -7.77 -6.50 -1.78
N SER A 65 -6.58 -6.17 -2.28
CA SER A 65 -5.48 -7.13 -2.38
C SER A 65 -4.99 -7.67 -1.03
N GLN A 66 -4.99 -6.83 0.00
CA GLN A 66 -4.63 -7.23 1.37
C GLN A 66 -5.74 -8.04 2.02
N VAL A 67 -7.01 -7.73 1.76
CA VAL A 67 -8.16 -8.54 2.20
C VAL A 67 -8.06 -9.97 1.64
N ILE A 68 -7.79 -10.12 0.33
CA ILE A 68 -7.59 -11.44 -0.28
C ILE A 68 -6.40 -12.19 0.33
N GLN A 69 -5.30 -11.47 0.58
CA GLN A 69 -4.12 -12.07 1.20
C GLN A 69 -4.45 -12.56 2.62
N TRP A 70 -5.20 -11.77 3.38
CA TRP A 70 -5.60 -12.10 4.75
C TRP A 70 -6.51 -13.32 4.81
N ASP A 71 -7.52 -13.40 3.96
CA ASP A 71 -8.40 -14.57 3.86
C ASP A 71 -7.61 -15.85 3.55
N ARG A 72 -6.63 -15.75 2.63
CA ARG A 72 -5.76 -16.89 2.28
C ARG A 72 -4.91 -17.35 3.47
N MET A 73 -4.34 -16.42 4.23
CA MET A 73 -3.55 -16.73 5.42
C MET A 73 -4.41 -17.36 6.53
N ASN A 74 -5.63 -16.84 6.75
CA ASN A 74 -6.56 -17.41 7.73
C ASN A 74 -6.95 -18.85 7.39
N ARG A 75 -7.15 -19.17 6.10
CA ARG A 75 -7.40 -20.55 5.66
C ARG A 75 -6.21 -21.47 5.93
N GLN A 76 -4.99 -20.99 5.67
CA GLN A 76 -3.78 -21.77 5.96
C GLN A 76 -3.62 -22.05 7.46
N LEU A 77 -3.89 -21.04 8.30
CA LEU A 77 -3.90 -21.20 9.76
C LEU A 77 -4.96 -22.19 10.22
N GLY A 78 -6.18 -22.11 9.69
CA GLY A 78 -7.25 -23.04 10.01
C GLY A 78 -6.88 -24.49 9.67
N ASN A 79 -6.31 -24.71 8.48
CA ASN A 79 -5.83 -26.04 8.09
C ASN A 79 -4.73 -26.54 9.03
N TYR A 80 -3.72 -25.71 9.33
CA TYR A 80 -2.63 -26.08 10.24
C TYR A 80 -3.14 -26.47 11.63
N LEU A 81 -4.08 -25.71 12.20
CA LEU A 81 -4.65 -26.00 13.51
C LEU A 81 -5.47 -27.29 13.51
N ASN A 82 -6.28 -27.51 12.48
CA ASN A 82 -7.05 -28.75 12.33
C ASN A 82 -6.15 -29.98 12.13
N ASP A 83 -5.02 -29.82 11.42
CA ASP A 83 -4.03 -30.88 11.21
C ASP A 83 -3.23 -31.21 12.49
N GLN A 84 -3.22 -30.34 13.50
CA GLN A 84 -2.58 -30.58 14.81
C GLN A 84 -3.50 -31.26 15.83
N GLU A 85 -4.81 -31.36 15.55
CA GLU A 85 -5.80 -32.01 16.42
C GLU A 85 -6.03 -33.50 16.07
N ILE A 86 -5.23 -34.06 15.14
CA ILE A 86 -5.24 -35.48 14.74
C ILE A 86 -4.00 -36.20 15.30
#